data_AF-A0A8C2WQU7-F1
#
_entry.id   AF-A0A8C2WQU7-F1
#
_cell.length_a   1.000
_cell.length_b   1.000
_cell.length_c   1.000
_cell.angle_alpha   90.00
_cell.angle_beta   90.00
_cell.angle_gamma   90.00
#
_symmetry.space_group_name_H-M   'P 1'
#
loop_
_entity.id
_entity.type
_entity.pdbx_description
1 polymer ?
#
loop_
_entity_poly.entity_id
_entity_poly.type
_entity_poly.pdbx_seq_one_letter_code
_entity_poly.pdbx_strand_id
1 'polypeptide(L)'
;MTQYGDYVRYHYNGMFPDGKKFDSSYDRSSTYNVFVGKKQLIAGMDKALVGMCVNQRSLVKIPPHLAYGKKGYGEIIPADSILHFDVLLLDVWNPEDGVQINTYHTPSNCSRKVEVSDYIRYHYNGTLLDGTLFDSSHTRMRTYDTYVGIGWLIAGMDQGLLGMCVGERRIITMPPSLGYGENGDGSDIPGQASLVFDVVLLDLHNTKDGITVTNQIIPESCTRKSVAGDFVRYHYNGSLLDGTFFDSSYSRNRTYDTYVGRGYVIAGMDEGLIGVCVGERRTVTIPPHLGYGEEGTGSKIPGSAVLVFDVHIIDFHNPSDTTEVIVTHKTEECVKQTKKGDFVKYHYNASLMDGSSIDSTYNYGKTYNIVLGANQVVPGMEEGLMDMCVGEKRHLVIPPHLGYGERGVTNEVPGSAVLVFDIELVDMEEGLPEGYMFIWNDDVATDLFTEMDKDKNEEVEPSEFTDYIMQQVNEGKGRLAPGFDPYRIIDNMFSNQDRDGDGKITEAEFRLKADEVSHDEL
;
A
#
# COMPACT_ATOMS: atom_id res chain seq x y z
N MET A 1 24.45 21.34 -40.06
CA MET A 1 25.17 22.27 -40.96
C MET A 1 24.21 22.65 -42.07
N THR A 2 24.16 23.92 -42.43
CA THR A 2 23.32 24.47 -43.49
C THR A 2 23.70 23.95 -44.88
N GLN A 3 22.68 23.70 -45.70
CA GLN A 3 22.78 23.23 -47.07
C GLN A 3 21.98 24.15 -48.02
N TYR A 4 22.15 23.93 -49.32
CA TYR A 4 21.35 24.63 -50.33
C TYR A 4 19.87 24.25 -50.20
N GLY A 5 19.01 25.26 -50.12
CA GLY A 5 17.56 25.05 -49.94
C GLY A 5 17.08 25.09 -48.50
N ASP A 6 17.98 25.12 -47.52
CA ASP A 6 17.60 25.29 -46.12
C ASP A 6 17.12 26.72 -45.86
N TYR A 7 16.13 26.86 -45.00
CA TYR A 7 15.77 28.13 -44.38
C TYR A 7 16.74 28.42 -43.25
N VAL A 8 17.25 29.65 -43.18
CA VAL A 8 18.13 30.10 -42.10
C VAL A 8 17.62 31.38 -41.46
N ARG A 9 17.81 31.45 -40.14
CA ARG A 9 17.61 32.66 -39.34
C ARG A 9 18.94 33.06 -38.72
N TYR A 10 19.38 34.29 -38.95
CA TYR A 10 20.66 34.76 -38.44
C TYR A 10 20.66 36.25 -38.10
N HIS A 11 21.59 36.64 -37.25
CA HIS A 11 21.96 38.02 -37.04
C HIS A 11 23.23 38.38 -37.80
N TYR A 12 23.38 39.64 -38.21
CA TYR A 12 24.60 40.14 -38.81
C TYR A 12 24.91 41.59 -38.43
N ASN A 13 26.20 41.92 -38.47
CA ASN A 13 26.71 43.29 -38.52
C ASN A 13 27.51 43.49 -39.81
N GLY A 14 27.04 44.36 -40.69
CA GLY A 14 27.68 44.74 -41.95
C GLY A 14 28.59 45.95 -41.76
N MET A 15 29.87 45.79 -42.07
CA MET A 15 30.91 46.80 -41.91
C MET A 15 31.84 46.85 -43.13
N PHE A 16 32.44 48.00 -43.38
CA PHE A 16 33.56 48.13 -44.30
C PHE A 16 34.87 47.61 -43.65
N PRO A 17 35.95 47.41 -44.44
CA PRO A 17 37.24 46.95 -43.90
C PRO A 17 37.86 47.89 -42.85
N ASP A 18 37.49 49.17 -42.86
CA ASP A 18 37.89 50.18 -41.88
C ASP A 18 37.08 50.12 -40.56
N GLY A 19 36.11 49.22 -40.47
CA GLY A 19 35.23 49.04 -39.31
C GLY A 19 33.97 49.92 -39.31
N LYS A 20 33.78 50.79 -40.32
CA LYS A 20 32.57 51.61 -40.41
C LYS A 20 31.36 50.73 -40.71
N LYS A 21 30.39 50.70 -39.78
CA LYS A 21 29.11 49.99 -39.91
C LYS A 21 28.23 50.65 -40.98
N PHE A 22 27.61 49.83 -41.84
CA PHE A 22 26.65 50.29 -42.84
C PHE A 22 25.24 49.68 -42.66
N ASP A 23 25.12 48.51 -42.04
CA ASP A 23 23.83 47.87 -41.76
C ASP A 23 23.97 46.85 -40.62
N SER A 24 22.90 46.60 -39.87
CA SER A 24 22.88 45.61 -38.80
C SER A 24 21.46 45.12 -38.54
N SER A 25 21.34 43.80 -38.37
CA SER A 25 20.08 43.20 -37.90
C SER A 25 19.74 43.61 -36.47
N TYR A 26 20.76 43.86 -35.64
CA TYR A 26 20.57 44.25 -34.24
C TYR A 26 19.95 45.64 -34.11
N ASP A 27 20.34 46.57 -35.00
CA ASP A 27 19.78 47.94 -35.02
C ASP A 27 18.27 47.93 -35.35
N ARG A 28 17.80 46.88 -36.05
CA ARG A 28 16.39 46.69 -36.40
C ARG A 28 15.64 45.78 -35.43
N SER A 29 16.30 45.29 -34.38
CA SER A 29 15.77 44.33 -33.41
C SER A 29 15.05 43.14 -34.08
N SER A 30 15.54 42.70 -35.23
CA SER A 30 14.93 41.64 -36.04
C SER A 30 16.00 40.79 -36.72
N THR A 31 15.74 39.50 -36.87
CA THR A 31 16.63 38.59 -37.58
C THR A 31 16.50 38.74 -39.09
N TYR A 32 17.52 38.27 -39.82
CA TYR A 32 17.39 38.07 -41.25
C TYR A 32 17.06 36.61 -41.54
N ASN A 33 16.12 36.41 -42.44
CA ASN A 33 15.36 35.17 -42.63
C ASN A 33 15.31 34.86 -44.14
N VAL A 34 15.88 33.75 -44.59
CA VAL A 34 16.02 33.49 -46.04
C VAL A 34 16.27 32.01 -46.35
N PHE A 35 15.96 31.60 -47.57
CA PHE A 35 16.38 30.29 -48.09
C PHE A 35 17.77 30.39 -48.73
N VAL A 36 18.70 29.58 -48.25
CA VAL A 36 20.10 29.57 -48.71
C VAL A 36 20.16 29.12 -50.17
N GLY A 37 20.82 29.92 -51.01
CA GLY A 37 21.09 29.55 -52.41
C GLY A 37 19.92 29.76 -53.37
N LYS A 38 18.86 30.44 -52.93
CA LYS A 38 17.75 30.89 -53.81
C LYS A 38 18.03 32.23 -54.48
N LYS A 39 19.26 32.77 -54.41
CA LYS A 39 19.67 34.06 -54.99
C LYS A 39 18.86 35.25 -54.47
N GLN A 40 18.43 35.16 -53.21
CA GLN A 40 17.74 36.24 -52.49
C GLN A 40 18.73 37.18 -51.79
N LEU A 41 19.97 36.73 -51.62
CA LEU A 41 21.09 37.47 -51.03
C LEU A 41 22.13 37.86 -52.10
N ILE A 42 23.07 38.72 -51.71
CA ILE A 42 24.32 38.87 -52.46
C ILE A 42 25.05 37.52 -52.55
N ALA A 43 25.62 37.21 -53.72
CA ALA A 43 26.18 35.89 -54.03
C ALA A 43 27.24 35.42 -53.02
N GLY A 44 28.00 36.35 -52.43
CA GLY A 44 28.99 36.03 -51.40
C GLY A 44 28.38 35.58 -50.09
N MET A 45 27.25 36.17 -49.69
CA MET A 45 26.56 35.78 -48.45
C MET A 45 25.84 34.45 -48.63
N ASP A 46 25.18 34.25 -49.79
CA ASP A 46 24.54 32.97 -50.15
C ASP A 46 25.55 31.80 -50.07
N LYS A 47 26.79 32.02 -50.53
CA LYS A 47 27.87 31.03 -50.42
C LYS A 47 28.40 30.86 -49.00
N ALA A 48 28.48 31.95 -48.23
CA ALA A 48 29.07 31.92 -46.90
C ALA A 48 28.18 31.25 -45.86
N LEU A 49 26.86 31.33 -46.05
CA LEU A 49 25.90 30.68 -45.16
C LEU A 49 25.92 29.17 -45.30
N VAL A 50 26.35 28.59 -46.43
CA VAL A 50 26.45 27.14 -46.63
C VAL A 50 27.57 26.55 -45.76
N GLY A 51 27.25 25.49 -45.02
CA GLY A 51 28.19 24.81 -44.12
C GLY A 51 28.32 25.43 -42.74
N MET A 52 27.57 26.50 -42.44
CA MET A 52 27.49 27.06 -41.08
C MET A 52 26.67 26.14 -40.15
N CYS A 53 27.07 26.11 -38.88
CA CYS A 53 26.31 25.48 -37.79
C CYS A 53 25.50 26.52 -37.01
N VAL A 54 24.38 26.10 -36.42
CA VAL A 54 23.67 26.94 -35.44
C VAL A 54 24.63 27.30 -34.29
N ASN A 55 24.51 28.52 -33.77
CA ASN A 55 25.43 29.16 -32.83
C ASN A 55 26.84 29.44 -33.34
N GLN A 56 27.13 29.15 -34.62
CA GLN A 56 28.38 29.56 -35.23
C GLN A 56 28.35 31.07 -35.52
N ARG A 57 29.36 31.78 -35.00
CA ARG A 57 29.68 33.15 -35.41
C ARG A 57 30.81 33.13 -36.43
N SER A 58 30.68 33.87 -37.53
CA SER A 58 31.66 33.88 -38.60
C SER A 58 31.81 35.26 -39.22
N LEU A 59 33.06 35.70 -39.40
CA LEU A 59 33.39 36.91 -40.13
C LEU A 59 33.52 36.59 -41.62
N VAL A 60 32.50 36.94 -42.39
CA VAL A 60 32.42 36.75 -43.83
C VAL A 60 32.98 37.98 -44.55
N LYS A 61 34.04 37.80 -45.35
CA LYS A 61 34.62 38.86 -46.18
C LYS A 61 34.23 38.66 -47.63
N ILE A 62 33.43 39.57 -48.17
CA ILE A 62 32.83 39.45 -49.50
C ILE A 62 33.52 40.43 -50.46
N PRO A 63 34.23 39.94 -51.48
CA PRO A 63 34.84 40.79 -52.50
C PRO A 63 33.77 41.43 -53.40
N PRO A 64 34.07 42.53 -54.11
CA PRO A 64 33.04 43.32 -54.80
C PRO A 64 32.25 42.53 -55.84
N HIS A 65 32.90 41.61 -56.57
CA HIS A 65 32.25 40.78 -57.60
C HIS A 65 31.25 39.76 -57.04
N LEU A 66 31.26 39.49 -55.73
CA LEU A 66 30.26 38.67 -55.03
C LEU A 66 29.30 39.52 -54.17
N ALA A 67 29.49 40.84 -54.13
CA ALA A 67 28.63 41.83 -53.49
C ALA A 67 27.90 42.67 -54.56
N TYR A 68 28.05 44.00 -54.52
CA TYR A 68 27.36 44.95 -55.42
C TYR A 68 28.20 45.42 -56.62
N GLY A 69 29.45 44.95 -56.74
CA GLY A 69 30.35 45.22 -57.86
C GLY A 69 30.57 46.70 -58.19
N LYS A 70 30.83 46.99 -59.46
CA LYS A 70 31.12 48.34 -59.98
C LYS A 70 29.98 49.35 -59.83
N LYS A 71 28.77 48.90 -59.49
CA LYS A 71 27.60 49.78 -59.34
C LYS A 71 27.43 50.28 -57.90
N GLY A 72 27.86 49.52 -56.90
CA GLY A 72 27.52 49.79 -55.51
C GLY A 72 26.03 49.59 -55.22
N TYR A 73 25.57 50.03 -54.04
CA TYR A 73 24.16 49.97 -53.63
C TYR A 73 23.72 51.28 -52.99
N GLY A 74 22.89 52.02 -53.73
CA GLY A 74 22.41 53.34 -53.32
C GLY A 74 23.57 54.29 -52.97
N GLU A 75 23.36 55.11 -51.95
CA GLU A 75 24.38 56.00 -51.39
C GLU A 75 25.16 55.35 -50.22
N ILE A 76 24.71 54.18 -49.77
CA ILE A 76 25.23 53.51 -48.57
C ILE A 76 26.50 52.72 -48.89
N ILE A 77 26.53 52.03 -50.04
CA ILE A 77 27.63 51.14 -50.42
C ILE A 77 28.27 51.63 -51.71
N PRO A 78 29.50 52.20 -51.65
CA PRO A 78 30.22 52.65 -52.84
C PRO A 78 30.51 51.52 -53.84
N ALA A 79 30.73 51.89 -55.10
CA ALA A 79 31.21 50.96 -56.14
C ALA A 79 32.52 50.28 -55.72
N ASP A 80 32.67 49.01 -56.12
CA ASP A 80 33.86 48.20 -55.89
C ASP A 80 34.25 48.02 -54.40
N SER A 81 33.28 48.17 -53.48
CA SER A 81 33.50 47.98 -52.04
C SER A 81 33.64 46.51 -51.65
N ILE A 82 34.63 46.20 -50.79
CA ILE A 82 34.71 44.96 -50.03
C ILE A 82 33.79 45.09 -48.82
N LEU A 83 32.99 44.07 -48.54
CA LEU A 83 32.07 44.07 -47.39
C LEU A 83 32.50 43.01 -46.37
N HIS A 84 32.48 43.36 -45.09
CA HIS A 84 32.64 42.43 -43.99
C HIS A 84 31.29 42.24 -43.29
N PHE A 85 30.89 40.99 -43.08
CA PHE A 85 29.71 40.64 -42.30
C PHE A 85 30.12 39.76 -41.14
N ASP A 86 29.86 40.20 -39.93
CA ASP A 86 29.93 39.34 -38.74
C ASP A 86 28.57 38.69 -38.55
N VAL A 87 28.47 37.40 -38.86
CA VAL A 87 27.21 36.63 -38.96
C VAL A 87 27.13 35.63 -37.81
N LEU A 88 26.00 35.61 -37.10
CA LEU A 88 25.66 34.60 -36.10
C LEU A 88 24.42 33.83 -36.56
N LEU A 89 24.58 32.55 -36.86
CA LEU A 89 23.47 31.68 -37.27
C LEU A 89 22.68 31.20 -36.03
N LEU A 90 21.37 31.42 -36.03
CA LEU A 90 20.47 31.11 -34.91
C LEU A 90 19.56 29.91 -35.17
N ASP A 91 19.19 29.68 -36.44
CA ASP A 91 18.27 28.61 -36.80
C ASP A 91 18.55 28.09 -38.21
N VAL A 92 18.22 26.82 -38.42
CA VAL A 92 18.27 26.13 -39.71
C VAL A 92 17.23 25.02 -39.73
N TRP A 93 16.43 24.98 -40.80
CA TRP A 93 15.51 23.87 -41.07
C TRP A 93 15.20 23.77 -42.56
N ASN A 94 14.70 22.62 -42.98
CA ASN A 94 14.28 22.33 -44.34
C ASN A 94 12.76 22.04 -44.37
N PRO A 95 12.01 22.43 -45.43
CA PRO A 95 10.60 22.10 -45.55
C PRO A 95 10.25 20.60 -45.47
N GLU A 96 11.20 19.72 -45.75
CA GLU A 96 11.05 18.26 -45.63
C GLU A 96 11.35 17.73 -44.22
N ASP A 97 11.84 18.58 -43.30
CA ASP A 97 12.14 18.16 -41.94
C ASP A 97 10.87 17.72 -41.20
N GLY A 98 10.99 16.62 -40.47
CA GLY A 98 10.00 16.15 -39.51
C GLY A 98 10.47 16.33 -38.06
N VAL A 99 9.71 15.77 -37.13
CA VAL A 99 10.13 15.71 -35.72
C VAL A 99 11.34 14.79 -35.58
N GLN A 100 12.38 15.29 -34.91
CA GLN A 100 13.56 14.55 -34.53
C GLN A 100 13.47 14.19 -33.05
N ILE A 101 13.63 12.91 -32.72
CA ILE A 101 13.56 12.41 -31.35
C ILE A 101 14.92 11.83 -30.97
N ASN A 102 15.52 12.35 -29.90
CA ASN A 102 16.75 11.83 -29.31
C ASN A 102 16.51 11.42 -27.86
N THR A 103 16.20 10.14 -27.66
CA THR A 103 16.10 9.55 -26.32
C THR A 103 17.49 9.31 -25.75
N TYR A 104 17.78 9.95 -24.61
CA TYR A 104 19.09 9.84 -23.94
C TYR A 104 19.02 9.13 -22.58
N HIS A 105 17.82 8.87 -22.07
CA HIS A 105 17.60 8.05 -20.87
C HIS A 105 16.34 7.22 -21.02
N THR A 106 16.45 5.89 -20.88
CA THR A 106 15.30 4.98 -20.86
C THR A 106 15.31 4.20 -19.53
N PRO A 107 14.18 4.14 -18.80
CA PRO A 107 14.08 3.36 -17.58
C PRO A 107 14.29 1.86 -17.87
N SER A 108 14.76 1.11 -16.87
CA SER A 108 14.96 -0.34 -16.99
C SER A 108 13.65 -1.11 -17.17
N ASN A 109 12.55 -0.59 -16.62
CA ASN A 109 11.21 -1.14 -16.76
C ASN A 109 10.36 -0.19 -17.62
N CYS A 110 9.80 -0.71 -18.70
CA CYS A 110 8.83 -0.01 -19.54
C CYS A 110 7.70 -0.97 -19.87
N SER A 111 6.78 -1.13 -18.91
CA SER A 111 5.61 -1.99 -19.05
C SER A 111 4.59 -1.45 -20.05
N ARG A 112 4.50 -0.12 -20.17
CA ARG A 112 3.60 0.59 -21.08
C ARG A 112 4.31 1.79 -21.70
N LYS A 113 3.94 2.09 -22.94
CA LYS A 113 4.36 3.30 -23.65
C LYS A 113 3.18 4.22 -23.89
N VAL A 114 3.44 5.51 -24.03
CA VAL A 114 2.41 6.51 -24.39
C VAL A 114 1.78 6.14 -25.73
N GLU A 115 0.45 6.00 -25.74
CA GLU A 115 -0.36 5.81 -26.94
C GLU A 115 -1.27 7.01 -27.20
N VAL A 116 -1.91 7.03 -28.36
CA VAL A 116 -2.89 8.07 -28.71
C VAL A 116 -4.05 8.03 -27.73
N SER A 117 -4.53 9.20 -27.31
CA SER A 117 -5.60 9.42 -26.31
C SER A 117 -5.21 9.19 -24.85
N ASP A 118 -3.96 8.83 -24.58
CA ASP A 118 -3.48 8.75 -23.20
C ASP A 118 -3.31 10.14 -22.58
N TYR A 119 -3.61 10.22 -21.29
CA TYR A 119 -3.33 11.37 -20.44
C TYR A 119 -1.96 11.19 -19.80
N ILE A 120 -1.09 12.18 -19.98
CA ILE A 120 0.27 12.16 -19.46
C ILE A 120 0.54 13.33 -18.54
N ARG A 121 1.56 13.15 -17.70
CA ARG A 121 2.16 14.23 -16.91
C ARG A 121 3.66 14.24 -17.13
N TYR A 122 4.19 15.38 -17.54
CA TYR A 122 5.60 15.50 -17.86
C TYR A 122 6.17 16.84 -17.44
N HIS A 123 7.49 16.87 -17.28
CA HIS A 123 8.23 18.11 -17.22
C HIS A 123 8.98 18.34 -18.54
N TYR A 124 9.13 19.60 -18.91
CA TYR A 124 9.93 20.05 -20.02
C TYR A 124 10.69 21.35 -19.76
N ASN A 125 11.75 21.55 -20.55
CA ASN A 125 12.36 22.83 -20.88
C ASN A 125 12.25 23.06 -22.40
N GLY A 126 11.66 24.18 -22.80
CA GLY A 126 11.48 24.58 -24.20
C GLY A 126 12.49 25.66 -24.58
N THR A 127 13.34 25.36 -25.56
CA THR A 127 14.34 26.28 -26.10
C THR A 127 14.21 26.44 -27.61
N LEU A 128 14.68 27.57 -28.14
CA LEU A 128 14.97 27.69 -29.55
C LEU A 128 16.18 26.83 -29.93
N LEU A 129 16.43 26.64 -31.22
CA LEU A 129 17.55 25.82 -31.71
C LEU A 129 18.94 26.37 -31.31
N ASP A 130 19.03 27.67 -31.04
CA ASP A 130 20.22 28.32 -30.49
C ASP A 130 20.41 28.13 -28.97
N GLY A 131 19.45 27.48 -28.30
CA GLY A 131 19.46 27.24 -26.85
C GLY A 131 18.80 28.32 -26.00
N THR A 132 18.23 29.37 -26.61
CA THR A 132 17.47 30.39 -25.88
C THR A 132 16.23 29.76 -25.25
N LEU A 133 16.13 29.77 -23.92
CA LEU A 133 14.96 29.27 -23.18
C LEU A 133 13.77 30.22 -23.36
N PHE A 134 12.62 29.69 -23.77
CA PHE A 134 11.36 30.45 -23.86
C PHE A 134 10.33 30.01 -22.82
N ASP A 135 10.32 28.73 -22.42
CA ASP A 135 9.39 28.23 -21.42
C ASP A 135 9.95 27.02 -20.66
N SER A 136 9.51 26.84 -19.41
CA SER A 136 9.83 25.66 -18.61
C SER A 136 8.67 25.34 -17.67
N SER A 137 8.37 24.05 -17.55
CA SER A 137 7.46 23.55 -16.51
C SER A 137 8.09 23.60 -15.11
N HIS A 138 9.42 23.47 -15.02
CA HIS A 138 10.14 23.48 -13.74
C HIS A 138 10.08 24.87 -13.07
N THR A 139 10.19 25.95 -13.84
CA THR A 139 10.08 27.32 -13.32
C THR A 139 8.67 27.61 -12.77
N ARG A 140 7.65 26.93 -13.29
CA ARG A 140 6.26 27.01 -12.81
C ARG A 140 5.96 26.06 -11.64
N MET A 141 6.92 25.23 -11.23
CA MET A 141 6.78 24.24 -10.15
C MET A 141 5.56 23.33 -10.30
N ARG A 142 5.16 23.05 -11.56
CA ARG A 142 4.04 22.16 -11.87
C ARG A 142 4.33 21.40 -13.16
N THR A 143 3.77 20.21 -13.27
CA THR A 143 3.83 19.40 -14.49
C THR A 143 2.96 20.03 -15.58
N TYR A 144 3.24 19.65 -16.83
CA TYR A 144 2.31 19.86 -17.92
C TYR A 144 1.51 18.58 -18.11
N ASP A 145 0.19 18.70 -17.99
CA ASP A 145 -0.72 17.57 -17.94
C ASP A 145 -1.71 17.69 -19.11
N THR A 146 -1.77 16.67 -19.97
CA THR A 146 -2.52 16.75 -21.23
C THR A 146 -2.78 15.38 -21.83
N TYR A 147 -3.68 15.32 -22.80
CA TYR A 147 -3.85 14.19 -23.69
C TYR A 147 -2.88 14.26 -24.88
N VAL A 148 -2.36 13.10 -25.31
CA VAL A 148 -1.42 12.99 -26.43
C VAL A 148 -2.10 12.45 -27.68
N GLY A 149 -1.75 13.02 -28.84
CA GLY A 149 -2.14 12.51 -30.16
C GLY A 149 -3.58 12.84 -30.56
N ILE A 150 -4.21 13.78 -29.84
CA ILE A 150 -5.58 14.25 -30.13
C ILE A 150 -5.64 15.72 -30.58
N GLY A 151 -4.48 16.34 -30.86
CA GLY A 151 -4.39 17.71 -31.40
C GLY A 151 -4.51 18.83 -30.37
N TRP A 152 -4.29 18.53 -29.08
CA TRP A 152 -4.27 19.53 -28.00
C TRP A 152 -2.91 20.22 -27.85
N LEU A 153 -1.85 19.55 -28.32
CA LEU A 153 -0.49 20.07 -28.35
C LEU A 153 -0.15 20.57 -29.76
N ILE A 154 0.94 21.33 -29.86
CA ILE A 154 1.58 21.56 -31.17
C ILE A 154 1.94 20.21 -31.78
N ALA A 155 1.76 20.08 -33.11
CA ALA A 155 1.83 18.78 -33.80
C ALA A 155 3.15 18.04 -33.56
N GLY A 156 4.26 18.76 -33.42
CA GLY A 156 5.57 18.17 -33.15
C GLY A 156 5.69 17.56 -31.76
N MET A 157 5.02 18.13 -30.74
CA MET A 157 4.97 17.55 -29.39
C MET A 157 4.05 16.34 -29.35
N ASP A 158 2.88 16.39 -29.99
CA ASP A 158 1.98 15.24 -30.12
C ASP A 158 2.71 14.03 -30.74
N GLN A 159 3.52 14.25 -31.78
CA GLN A 159 4.35 13.19 -32.38
C GLN A 159 5.53 12.77 -31.50
N GLY A 160 6.23 13.73 -30.88
CA GLY A 160 7.46 13.47 -30.13
C GLY A 160 7.27 12.75 -28.80
N LEU A 161 6.11 12.92 -28.17
CA LEU A 161 5.75 12.30 -26.88
C LEU A 161 5.27 10.84 -27.04
N LEU A 162 4.78 10.46 -28.21
CA LEU A 162 4.34 9.09 -28.46
C LEU A 162 5.48 8.08 -28.25
N GLY A 163 5.13 6.93 -27.70
CA GLY A 163 6.09 5.86 -27.44
C GLY A 163 7.04 6.12 -26.25
N MET A 164 6.84 7.19 -25.46
CA MET A 164 7.61 7.41 -24.22
C MET A 164 7.27 6.39 -23.14
N CYS A 165 8.28 6.00 -22.36
CA CYS A 165 8.11 5.27 -21.11
C CYS A 165 8.13 6.23 -19.91
N VAL A 166 7.42 5.91 -18.82
CA VAL A 166 7.49 6.72 -17.59
C VAL A 166 8.91 6.71 -17.01
N GLY A 167 9.46 7.87 -16.69
CA GLY A 167 10.87 8.07 -16.30
C GLY A 167 11.84 8.23 -17.48
N GLU A 168 11.38 8.08 -18.73
CA GLU A 168 12.19 8.33 -19.91
C GLU A 168 12.50 9.82 -20.08
N ARG A 169 13.71 10.13 -20.56
CA ARG A 169 14.09 11.48 -20.98
C ARG A 169 14.52 11.52 -22.43
N ARG A 170 14.00 12.50 -23.17
CA ARG A 170 14.30 12.69 -24.59
C ARG A 170 14.28 14.16 -24.98
N ILE A 171 15.02 14.47 -26.03
CA ILE A 171 14.97 15.75 -26.72
C ILE A 171 14.09 15.59 -27.96
N ILE A 172 13.10 16.47 -28.10
CA ILE A 172 12.19 16.55 -29.24
C ILE A 172 12.50 17.86 -29.98
N THR A 173 13.02 17.76 -31.19
CA THR A 173 13.28 18.91 -32.06
C THR A 173 12.29 18.92 -33.22
N MET A 174 11.68 20.07 -33.49
CA MET A 174 10.68 20.20 -34.55
C MET A 174 10.87 21.47 -35.38
N PRO A 175 10.60 21.41 -36.70
CA PRO A 175 10.58 22.59 -37.55
C PRO A 175 9.35 23.47 -37.25
N PRO A 176 9.32 24.73 -37.73
CA PRO A 176 8.23 25.65 -37.44
C PRO A 176 6.86 25.14 -37.90
N SER A 177 6.80 24.40 -39.01
CA SER A 177 5.56 23.81 -39.55
C SER A 177 4.85 22.85 -38.59
N LEU A 178 5.58 22.29 -37.63
CA LEU A 178 5.06 21.41 -36.58
C LEU A 178 5.01 22.09 -35.19
N GLY A 179 5.46 23.35 -35.12
CA GLY A 179 5.37 24.22 -33.95
C GLY A 179 4.37 25.36 -34.17
N TYR A 180 4.86 26.61 -34.11
CA TYR A 180 4.03 27.83 -34.22
C TYR A 180 4.05 28.50 -35.61
N GLY A 181 4.65 27.83 -36.60
CA GLY A 181 4.61 28.24 -38.00
C GLY A 181 5.26 29.60 -38.29
N GLU A 182 4.74 30.27 -39.31
CA GLU A 182 5.32 31.52 -39.83
C GLU A 182 5.17 32.70 -38.88
N ASN A 183 4.13 32.68 -38.03
CA ASN A 183 3.78 33.78 -37.15
C ASN A 183 4.50 33.72 -35.80
N GLY A 184 4.89 32.53 -35.34
CA GLY A 184 5.45 32.34 -34.01
C GLY A 184 4.37 32.46 -32.92
N ASP A 185 4.78 32.68 -31.68
CA ASP A 185 3.90 32.85 -30.53
C ASP A 185 4.42 33.90 -29.56
N GLY A 186 3.59 34.92 -29.31
CA GLY A 186 3.91 36.04 -28.43
C GLY A 186 5.22 36.76 -28.80
N SER A 187 5.94 37.20 -27.77
CA SER A 187 7.28 37.80 -27.89
C SER A 187 8.41 36.78 -27.84
N ASP A 188 8.12 35.59 -27.34
CA ASP A 188 9.15 34.66 -26.87
C ASP A 188 9.54 33.66 -27.97
N ILE A 189 8.60 33.36 -28.88
CA ILE A 189 8.82 32.45 -30.00
C ILE A 189 8.67 33.24 -31.30
N PRO A 190 9.79 33.58 -31.98
CA PRO A 190 9.69 34.29 -33.25
C PRO A 190 9.12 33.40 -34.36
N GLY A 191 8.52 34.02 -35.37
CA GLY A 191 8.08 33.32 -36.57
C GLY A 191 9.19 32.52 -37.25
N GLN A 192 8.82 31.37 -37.82
CA GLN A 192 9.74 30.44 -38.49
C GLN A 192 10.85 29.88 -37.58
N ALA A 193 10.60 29.81 -36.27
CA ALA A 193 11.53 29.21 -35.31
C ALA A 193 11.38 27.69 -35.20
N SER A 194 12.50 26.98 -35.25
CA SER A 194 12.58 25.58 -34.81
C SER A 194 12.57 25.52 -33.28
N LEU A 195 11.86 24.54 -32.74
CA LEU A 195 11.72 24.36 -31.29
C LEU A 195 12.43 23.09 -30.83
N VAL A 196 12.99 23.15 -29.63
CA VAL A 196 13.64 22.03 -28.95
C VAL A 196 13.02 21.89 -27.57
N PHE A 197 12.52 20.69 -27.25
CA PHE A 197 11.98 20.37 -25.94
C PHE A 197 12.78 19.23 -25.32
N ASP A 198 13.41 19.50 -24.18
CA ASP A 198 13.97 18.46 -23.31
C ASP A 198 12.89 18.02 -22.31
N VAL A 199 12.46 16.76 -22.39
CA VAL A 199 11.26 16.25 -21.72
C VAL A 199 11.61 15.06 -20.83
N VAL A 200 10.96 15.00 -19.66
CA VAL A 200 10.88 13.81 -18.81
C VAL A 200 9.42 13.45 -18.55
N LEU A 201 9.04 12.21 -18.88
CA LEU A 201 7.70 11.70 -18.60
C LEU A 201 7.63 11.21 -17.15
N LEU A 202 6.59 11.60 -16.42
CA LEU A 202 6.40 11.23 -15.01
C LEU A 202 5.20 10.33 -14.78
N ASP A 203 4.17 10.46 -15.61
CA ASP A 203 2.94 9.70 -15.43
C ASP A 203 2.21 9.48 -16.74
N LEU A 204 1.41 8.41 -16.79
CA LEU A 204 0.68 7.93 -17.95
C LEU A 204 -0.54 7.10 -17.53
N HIS A 205 -1.74 7.50 -17.97
CA HIS A 205 -2.95 6.69 -17.85
C HIS A 205 -3.96 6.97 -18.97
N ASN A 206 -4.96 6.10 -19.10
CA ASN A 206 -6.16 6.30 -19.89
C ASN A 206 -7.39 6.25 -18.98
N THR A 207 -8.43 7.00 -19.32
CA THR A 207 -9.70 6.99 -18.55
C THR A 207 -10.43 5.65 -18.62
N LYS A 208 -10.05 4.78 -19.56
CA LYS A 208 -10.57 3.41 -19.70
C LYS A 208 -9.77 2.36 -18.93
N ASP A 209 -8.66 2.75 -18.31
CA ASP A 209 -7.82 1.80 -17.58
C ASP A 209 -8.54 1.28 -16.33
N GLY A 210 -8.41 -0.01 -16.03
CA GLY A 210 -8.72 -0.55 -14.71
C GLY A 210 -7.49 -0.55 -13.81
N ILE A 211 -7.60 -1.17 -12.64
CA ILE A 211 -6.40 -1.50 -11.86
C ILE A 211 -5.56 -2.57 -12.57
N THR A 212 -4.25 -2.54 -12.33
CA THR A 212 -3.35 -3.63 -12.70
C THR A 212 -2.81 -4.28 -11.43
N VAL A 213 -2.95 -5.60 -11.31
CA VAL A 213 -2.43 -6.38 -10.18
C VAL A 213 -1.30 -7.28 -10.66
N THR A 214 -0.13 -7.16 -10.05
CA THR A 214 1.03 -8.02 -10.30
C THR A 214 1.42 -8.75 -9.02
N ASN A 215 1.27 -10.07 -8.99
CA ASN A 215 1.65 -10.87 -7.83
C ASN A 215 3.18 -11.01 -7.79
N GLN A 216 3.77 -10.64 -6.66
CA GLN A 216 5.22 -10.76 -6.43
C GLN A 216 5.53 -12.08 -5.71
N ILE A 217 4.76 -12.40 -4.67
CA ILE A 217 4.90 -13.62 -3.88
C ILE A 217 3.50 -14.14 -3.57
N ILE A 218 3.22 -15.38 -3.98
CA ILE A 218 2.02 -16.11 -3.58
C ILE A 218 2.50 -17.26 -2.70
N PRO A 219 2.08 -17.33 -1.43
CA PRO A 219 2.39 -18.47 -0.56
C PRO A 219 1.93 -19.78 -1.17
N GLU A 220 2.68 -20.87 -0.91
CA GLU A 220 2.36 -22.20 -1.45
C GLU A 220 0.98 -22.70 -0.99
N SER A 221 0.59 -22.37 0.24
CA SER A 221 -0.72 -22.65 0.81
C SER A 221 -1.62 -21.42 0.75
N CYS A 222 -2.55 -21.40 -0.20
CA CYS A 222 -3.65 -20.44 -0.23
C CYS A 222 -4.99 -21.18 -0.13
N THR A 223 -5.33 -21.59 1.09
CA THR A 223 -6.56 -22.37 1.38
C THR A 223 -7.81 -21.52 1.22
N ARG A 224 -7.74 -20.25 1.62
CA ARG A 224 -8.79 -19.25 1.49
C ARG A 224 -8.26 -18.01 0.77
N LYS A 225 -9.13 -17.40 -0.03
CA LYS A 225 -8.92 -16.08 -0.63
C LYS A 225 -9.86 -15.06 -0.01
N SER A 226 -9.41 -13.82 0.08
CA SER A 226 -10.27 -12.72 0.56
C SER A 226 -11.47 -12.51 -0.36
N VAL A 227 -12.61 -12.18 0.24
CA VAL A 227 -13.83 -11.81 -0.45
C VAL A 227 -14.38 -10.47 0.08
N ALA A 228 -15.32 -9.88 -0.66
CA ALA A 228 -15.96 -8.65 -0.21
C ALA A 228 -16.62 -8.84 1.17
N GLY A 229 -16.34 -7.92 2.09
CA GLY A 229 -16.78 -7.97 3.48
C GLY A 229 -15.76 -8.54 4.46
N ASP A 230 -14.67 -9.14 3.99
CA ASP A 230 -13.57 -9.54 4.87
C ASP A 230 -12.85 -8.31 5.43
N PHE A 231 -12.47 -8.38 6.71
CA PHE A 231 -11.56 -7.46 7.35
C PHE A 231 -10.12 -7.92 7.08
N VAL A 232 -9.34 -7.08 6.40
CA VAL A 232 -7.95 -7.37 6.01
C VAL A 232 -7.00 -6.46 6.77
N ARG A 233 -5.91 -7.04 7.27
CA ARG A 233 -4.76 -6.29 7.78
C ARG A 233 -3.58 -6.47 6.84
N TYR A 234 -3.02 -5.37 6.39
CA TYR A 234 -1.93 -5.40 5.43
C TYR A 234 -0.94 -4.27 5.67
N HIS A 235 0.30 -4.52 5.26
CA HIS A 235 1.28 -3.46 5.08
C HIS A 235 1.31 -3.03 3.62
N TYR A 236 1.62 -1.75 3.39
CA TYR A 236 1.90 -1.22 2.07
C TYR A 236 3.06 -0.21 2.06
N ASN A 237 3.66 -0.08 0.87
CA ASN A 237 4.44 1.08 0.42
C ASN A 237 3.74 1.71 -0.78
N GLY A 238 3.54 3.03 -0.76
CA GLY A 238 2.91 3.78 -1.84
C GLY A 238 3.90 4.70 -2.56
N SER A 239 3.94 4.60 -3.89
CA SER A 239 4.72 5.47 -4.76
C SER A 239 3.92 5.93 -5.98
N LEU A 240 4.34 7.03 -6.59
CA LEU A 240 3.87 7.43 -7.91
C LEU A 240 4.47 6.49 -8.98
N LEU A 241 3.96 6.58 -10.21
CA LEU A 241 4.39 5.73 -11.33
C LEU A 241 5.87 5.94 -11.72
N ASP A 242 6.43 7.12 -11.43
CA ASP A 242 7.86 7.44 -11.58
C ASP A 242 8.76 6.88 -10.46
N GLY A 243 8.17 6.23 -9.45
CA GLY A 243 8.86 5.68 -8.28
C GLY A 243 8.97 6.62 -7.08
N THR A 244 8.46 7.86 -7.17
CA THR A 244 8.47 8.80 -6.04
C THR A 244 7.59 8.29 -4.89
N PHE A 245 8.18 7.95 -3.75
CA PHE A 245 7.44 7.49 -2.57
C PHE A 245 6.62 8.62 -1.93
N PHE A 246 5.37 8.32 -1.56
CA PHE A 246 4.50 9.27 -0.84
C PHE A 246 4.11 8.79 0.57
N ASP A 247 3.95 7.48 0.79
CA ASP A 247 3.50 6.93 2.09
C ASP A 247 3.94 5.48 2.30
N SER A 248 4.00 5.05 3.57
CA SER A 248 4.29 3.67 3.96
C SER A 248 3.65 3.34 5.30
N SER A 249 2.99 2.19 5.40
CA SER A 249 2.50 1.65 6.68
C SER A 249 3.65 1.28 7.64
N TYR A 250 4.79 0.81 7.12
CA TYR A 250 5.95 0.41 7.92
C TYR A 250 6.55 1.59 8.70
N SER A 251 6.52 2.80 8.13
CA SER A 251 6.97 4.02 8.80
C SER A 251 6.20 4.34 10.08
N ARG A 252 4.98 3.81 10.22
CA ARG A 252 4.09 3.97 11.38
C ARG A 252 4.10 2.77 12.32
N ASN A 253 4.88 1.73 11.99
CA ASN A 253 4.97 0.47 12.71
C ASN A 253 3.59 -0.14 13.06
N ARG A 254 2.64 -0.04 12.13
CA ARG A 254 1.29 -0.61 12.26
C ARG A 254 0.73 -0.96 10.89
N THR A 255 -0.13 -1.97 10.83
CA THR A 255 -0.86 -2.34 9.63
C THR A 255 -1.87 -1.25 9.25
N TYR A 256 -2.31 -1.30 8.00
CA TYR A 256 -3.54 -0.67 7.58
C TYR A 256 -4.63 -1.71 7.59
N ASP A 257 -5.77 -1.36 8.19
CA ASP A 257 -6.85 -2.28 8.47
C ASP A 257 -8.13 -1.74 7.82
N THR A 258 -8.79 -2.57 7.01
CA THR A 258 -10.01 -2.17 6.28
C THR A 258 -10.92 -3.36 6.00
N TYR A 259 -12.19 -3.10 5.72
CA TYR A 259 -13.07 -4.08 5.11
C TYR A 259 -13.00 -3.98 3.59
N VAL A 260 -12.74 -5.10 2.93
CA VAL A 260 -12.58 -5.16 1.48
C VAL A 260 -13.94 -5.04 0.78
N GLY A 261 -13.98 -4.25 -0.30
CA GLY A 261 -15.16 -4.13 -1.16
C GLY A 261 -16.34 -3.43 -0.51
N ARG A 262 -16.07 -2.58 0.51
CA ARG A 262 -17.09 -1.80 1.23
C ARG A 262 -16.93 -0.28 1.07
N GLY A 263 -15.93 0.17 0.30
CA GLY A 263 -15.67 1.57 0.00
C GLY A 263 -15.01 2.34 1.15
N TYR A 264 -14.32 1.65 2.07
CA TYR A 264 -13.59 2.31 3.16
C TYR A 264 -12.21 2.84 2.73
N VAL A 265 -11.66 2.31 1.63
CA VAL A 265 -10.44 2.81 0.98
C VAL A 265 -10.76 3.22 -0.46
N ILE A 266 -9.78 3.81 -1.15
CA ILE A 266 -9.90 4.15 -2.57
C ILE A 266 -10.33 2.93 -3.39
N ALA A 267 -11.20 3.13 -4.38
CA ALA A 267 -11.86 2.06 -5.12
C ALA A 267 -10.88 1.05 -5.72
N GLY A 268 -9.75 1.51 -6.27
CA GLY A 268 -8.73 0.63 -6.84
C GLY A 268 -8.01 -0.23 -5.81
N MET A 269 -7.88 0.23 -4.56
CA MET A 269 -7.32 -0.60 -3.49
C MET A 269 -8.36 -1.63 -3.02
N ASP A 270 -9.62 -1.22 -2.91
CA ASP A 270 -10.73 -2.13 -2.60
C ASP A 270 -10.82 -3.28 -3.61
N GLU A 271 -10.69 -2.99 -4.90
CA GLU A 271 -10.60 -3.99 -5.96
C GLU A 271 -9.31 -4.82 -5.88
N GLY A 272 -8.17 -4.16 -5.61
CA GLY A 272 -6.85 -4.81 -5.55
C GLY A 272 -6.66 -5.79 -4.39
N LEU A 273 -7.43 -5.62 -3.31
CA LEU A 273 -7.42 -6.47 -2.12
C LEU A 273 -8.37 -7.68 -2.22
N ILE A 274 -9.18 -7.78 -3.27
CA ILE A 274 -10.01 -8.98 -3.52
C ILE A 274 -9.13 -10.14 -3.99
N GLY A 275 -9.45 -11.35 -3.51
CA GLY A 275 -8.80 -12.57 -3.95
C GLY A 275 -7.35 -12.72 -3.48
N VAL A 276 -6.96 -12.03 -2.39
CA VAL A 276 -5.63 -12.16 -1.78
C VAL A 276 -5.52 -13.41 -0.91
N CYS A 277 -4.30 -13.93 -0.79
CA CYS A 277 -3.92 -14.96 0.17
C CYS A 277 -3.20 -14.33 1.37
N VAL A 278 -3.28 -14.99 2.53
CA VAL A 278 -2.50 -14.61 3.73
C VAL A 278 -1.01 -14.74 3.43
N GLY A 279 -0.20 -13.72 3.77
CA GLY A 279 1.24 -13.69 3.46
C GLY A 279 1.57 -13.28 2.02
N GLU A 280 0.58 -13.03 1.17
CA GLU A 280 0.80 -12.63 -0.22
C GLU A 280 1.46 -11.24 -0.33
N ARG A 281 2.36 -11.08 -1.30
CA ARG A 281 2.84 -9.78 -1.76
C ARG A 281 2.43 -9.51 -3.19
N ARG A 282 1.83 -8.36 -3.45
CA ARG A 282 1.42 -7.93 -4.79
C ARG A 282 1.60 -6.43 -4.97
N THR A 283 1.83 -6.01 -6.21
CA THR A 283 1.79 -4.61 -6.61
C THR A 283 0.43 -4.31 -7.22
N VAL A 284 -0.24 -3.26 -6.75
CA VAL A 284 -1.50 -2.74 -7.29
C VAL A 284 -1.25 -1.36 -7.89
N THR A 285 -1.41 -1.25 -9.21
CA THR A 285 -1.33 0.03 -9.94
C THR A 285 -2.74 0.56 -10.18
N ILE A 286 -3.01 1.77 -9.71
CA ILE A 286 -4.35 2.35 -9.63
C ILE A 286 -4.39 3.64 -10.47
N PRO A 287 -5.23 3.70 -11.53
CA PRO A 287 -5.42 4.93 -12.28
C PRO A 287 -6.18 5.98 -11.45
N PRO A 288 -6.07 7.28 -11.78
CA PRO A 288 -6.54 8.35 -10.90
C PRO A 288 -8.04 8.28 -10.59
N HIS A 289 -8.87 7.86 -11.56
CA HIS A 289 -10.32 7.76 -11.39
C HIS A 289 -10.75 6.64 -10.43
N LEU A 290 -9.85 5.72 -10.07
CA LEU A 290 -10.02 4.71 -9.00
C LEU A 290 -9.21 5.07 -7.74
N GLY A 291 -8.51 6.20 -7.74
CA GLY A 291 -7.67 6.72 -6.67
C GLY A 291 -8.19 8.07 -6.16
N TYR A 292 -7.36 9.11 -6.27
CA TYR A 292 -7.66 10.47 -5.77
C TYR A 292 -8.10 11.47 -6.87
N GLY A 293 -8.40 10.98 -8.08
CA GLY A 293 -8.97 11.77 -9.17
C GLY A 293 -8.06 12.88 -9.70
N GLU A 294 -8.68 13.84 -10.38
CA GLU A 294 -8.00 14.99 -11.01
C GLU A 294 -7.43 15.99 -9.99
N GLU A 295 -7.98 16.01 -8.77
CA GLU A 295 -7.56 16.95 -7.71
C GLU A 295 -6.37 16.42 -6.89
N GLY A 296 -6.19 15.09 -6.83
CA GLY A 296 -5.17 14.48 -5.99
C GLY A 296 -5.50 14.60 -4.50
N THR A 297 -4.49 14.49 -3.63
CA THR A 297 -4.67 14.68 -2.18
C THR A 297 -3.40 15.11 -1.46
N GLY A 298 -3.57 16.05 -0.52
CA GLY A 298 -2.47 16.62 0.24
C GLY A 298 -1.40 17.27 -0.65
N SER A 299 -0.16 17.29 -0.18
CA SER A 299 0.98 17.86 -0.93
C SER A 299 1.82 16.81 -1.66
N LYS A 300 1.57 15.52 -1.42
CA LYS A 300 2.41 14.42 -1.92
C LYS A 300 1.80 13.67 -3.10
N ILE A 301 0.47 13.68 -3.23
CA ILE A 301 -0.22 13.02 -4.32
C ILE A 301 -0.82 14.11 -5.21
N PRO A 302 -0.14 14.47 -6.30
CA PRO A 302 -0.67 15.43 -7.25
C PRO A 302 -1.93 14.93 -7.96
N GLY A 303 -2.66 15.87 -8.56
CA GLY A 303 -3.80 15.57 -9.43
C GLY A 303 -3.46 14.61 -10.57
N SER A 304 -4.46 13.80 -10.96
CA SER A 304 -4.36 12.86 -12.08
C SER A 304 -3.18 11.88 -11.98
N ALA A 305 -2.72 11.60 -10.77
CA ALA A 305 -1.59 10.71 -10.52
C ALA A 305 -1.99 9.23 -10.50
N VAL A 306 -1.22 8.40 -11.21
CA VAL A 306 -1.29 6.94 -11.06
C VAL A 306 -0.55 6.54 -9.80
N LEU A 307 -1.21 5.72 -8.98
CA LEU A 307 -0.66 5.24 -7.72
C LEU A 307 -0.16 3.81 -7.87
N VAL A 308 0.97 3.51 -7.26
CA VAL A 308 1.53 2.16 -7.20
C VAL A 308 1.65 1.79 -5.73
N PHE A 309 1.00 0.69 -5.34
CA PHE A 309 1.04 0.15 -3.99
C PHE A 309 1.66 -1.24 -3.99
N ASP A 310 2.80 -1.38 -3.32
CA ASP A 310 3.32 -2.70 -2.95
C ASP A 310 2.67 -3.13 -1.64
N VAL A 311 1.82 -4.13 -1.70
CA VAL A 311 0.99 -4.63 -0.60
C VAL A 311 1.55 -5.95 -0.09
N HIS A 312 1.57 -6.12 1.24
CA HIS A 312 1.90 -7.34 1.95
C HIS A 312 0.77 -7.69 2.91
N ILE A 313 0.07 -8.78 2.62
CA ILE A 313 -1.10 -9.23 3.39
C ILE A 313 -0.63 -9.96 4.65
N ILE A 314 -1.09 -9.51 5.81
CA ILE A 314 -0.73 -10.12 7.10
C ILE A 314 -1.75 -11.19 7.45
N ASP A 315 -3.03 -10.84 7.48
CA ASP A 315 -4.13 -11.76 7.62
C ASP A 315 -5.46 -11.12 7.16
N PHE A 316 -6.50 -11.93 7.16
CA PHE A 316 -7.87 -11.46 7.01
C PHE A 316 -8.87 -12.44 7.59
N HIS A 317 -10.04 -11.93 7.97
CA HIS A 317 -11.15 -12.73 8.50
C HIS A 317 -12.48 -12.08 8.15
N ASN A 318 -13.57 -12.83 8.28
CA ASN A 318 -14.92 -12.32 8.24
C ASN A 318 -15.50 -12.28 9.66
N PRO A 319 -16.32 -11.27 10.02
CA PRO A 319 -17.07 -11.28 11.27
C PRO A 319 -18.00 -12.49 11.46
N SER A 320 -18.33 -13.22 10.39
CA SER A 320 -19.10 -14.46 10.46
C SER A 320 -18.25 -15.74 10.48
N ASP A 321 -16.92 -15.63 10.49
CA ASP A 321 -16.04 -16.82 10.54
C ASP A 321 -16.20 -17.54 11.88
N THR A 322 -16.12 -18.87 11.87
CA THR A 322 -16.03 -19.69 13.08
C THR A 322 -14.59 -20.10 13.33
N THR A 323 -14.29 -20.66 14.50
CA THR A 323 -12.98 -21.28 14.74
C THR A 323 -12.77 -22.45 13.77
N GLU A 324 -11.66 -22.43 13.03
CA GLU A 324 -11.25 -23.57 12.22
C GLU A 324 -10.51 -24.56 13.11
N VAL A 325 -10.93 -25.82 13.10
CA VAL A 325 -10.34 -26.89 13.92
C VAL A 325 -9.82 -27.99 13.01
N ILE A 326 -8.50 -28.13 12.93
CA ILE A 326 -7.83 -29.15 12.12
C ILE A 326 -7.16 -30.16 13.05
N VAL A 327 -7.64 -31.41 13.05
CA VAL A 327 -7.02 -32.47 13.84
C VAL A 327 -5.72 -32.92 13.15
N THR A 328 -4.58 -32.63 13.76
CA THR A 328 -3.25 -32.94 13.21
C THR A 328 -2.74 -34.31 13.66
N HIS A 329 -3.18 -34.77 14.84
CA HIS A 329 -2.87 -36.11 15.34
C HIS A 329 -4.07 -36.67 16.11
N LYS A 330 -4.57 -37.83 15.67
CA LYS A 330 -5.58 -38.61 16.38
C LYS A 330 -4.93 -39.75 17.15
N THR A 331 -5.45 -40.05 18.33
CA THR A 331 -5.03 -41.21 19.12
C THR A 331 -5.82 -42.46 18.71
N GLU A 332 -5.19 -43.64 18.83
CA GLU A 332 -5.83 -44.92 18.47
C GLU A 332 -6.89 -45.34 19.49
N GLU A 333 -6.74 -44.92 20.75
CA GLU A 333 -7.68 -45.18 21.84
C GLU A 333 -8.31 -43.88 22.33
N CYS A 334 -9.53 -43.59 21.86
CA CYS A 334 -10.35 -42.50 22.38
C CYS A 334 -11.57 -43.05 23.10
N VAL A 335 -11.43 -43.28 24.40
CA VAL A 335 -12.52 -43.81 25.25
C VAL A 335 -13.43 -42.70 25.76
N LYS A 336 -12.85 -41.53 26.05
CA LYS A 336 -13.56 -40.35 26.54
C LYS A 336 -13.12 -39.12 25.76
N GLN A 337 -14.08 -38.24 25.52
CA GLN A 337 -13.87 -36.94 24.90
C GLN A 337 -14.19 -35.85 25.92
N THR A 338 -13.47 -34.75 25.83
CA THR A 338 -13.70 -33.56 26.66
C THR A 338 -15.10 -32.99 26.42
N LYS A 339 -15.78 -32.64 27.51
CA LYS A 339 -17.07 -31.95 27.50
C LYS A 339 -17.06 -30.78 28.47
N LYS A 340 -18.06 -29.89 28.36
CA LYS A 340 -18.27 -28.79 29.30
C LYS A 340 -18.26 -29.29 30.74
N GLY A 341 -17.47 -28.64 31.59
CA GLY A 341 -17.27 -28.96 33.01
C GLY A 341 -16.02 -29.81 33.28
N ASP A 342 -15.43 -30.45 32.28
CA ASP A 342 -14.21 -31.23 32.47
C ASP A 342 -13.02 -30.31 32.80
N PHE A 343 -12.16 -30.77 33.71
CA PHE A 343 -10.88 -30.13 33.99
C PHE A 343 -9.82 -30.70 33.07
N VAL A 344 -9.29 -29.87 32.18
CA VAL A 344 -8.36 -30.28 31.13
C VAL A 344 -6.99 -29.66 31.34
N LYS A 345 -5.94 -30.43 31.07
CA LYS A 345 -4.55 -29.99 31.07
C LYS A 345 -4.02 -30.15 29.66
N TYR A 346 -3.54 -29.06 29.06
CA TYR A 346 -3.07 -29.07 27.68
C TYR A 346 -1.80 -28.25 27.50
N HIS A 347 -1.07 -28.58 26.44
CA HIS A 347 -0.01 -27.75 25.90
C HIS A 347 -0.52 -26.96 24.70
N TYR A 348 0.03 -25.78 24.51
CA TYR A 348 -0.19 -24.96 23.33
C TYR A 348 1.07 -24.20 22.90
N ASN A 349 1.15 -23.95 21.59
CA ASN A 349 1.97 -22.91 20.96
C ASN A 349 1.03 -21.92 20.27
N ALA A 350 1.11 -20.64 20.64
CA ALA A 350 0.30 -19.57 20.08
C ALA A 350 1.14 -18.71 19.13
N SER A 351 0.60 -18.41 17.96
CA SER A 351 1.22 -17.55 16.95
C SER A 351 0.19 -16.73 16.19
N LEU A 352 0.66 -15.73 15.45
CA LEU A 352 -0.13 -15.02 14.43
C LEU A 352 -0.09 -15.79 13.11
N MET A 353 -1.01 -15.48 12.20
CA MET A 353 -1.06 -16.10 10.85
C MET A 353 0.22 -15.91 10.02
N ASP A 354 1.04 -14.90 10.31
CA ASP A 354 2.34 -14.68 9.66
C ASP A 354 3.49 -15.51 10.29
N GLY A 355 3.19 -16.32 11.30
CA GLY A 355 4.15 -17.16 12.03
C GLY A 355 4.82 -16.47 13.23
N SER A 356 4.50 -15.20 13.52
CA SER A 356 5.02 -14.51 14.70
C SER A 356 4.56 -15.22 15.98
N SER A 357 5.50 -15.69 16.80
CA SER A 357 5.21 -16.36 18.08
C SER A 357 4.62 -15.37 19.08
N ILE A 358 3.55 -15.78 19.76
CA ILE A 358 2.89 -15.01 20.83
C ILE A 358 3.32 -15.57 22.18
N ASP A 359 2.96 -16.83 22.46
CA ASP A 359 3.26 -17.50 23.73
C ASP A 359 3.30 -19.03 23.55
N SER A 360 3.90 -19.75 24.50
CA SER A 360 3.93 -21.20 24.53
C SER A 360 4.04 -21.73 25.96
N THR A 361 3.20 -22.71 26.28
CA THR A 361 3.29 -23.45 27.56
C THR A 361 4.62 -24.16 27.76
N TYR A 362 5.30 -24.57 26.69
CA TYR A 362 6.61 -25.20 26.78
C TYR A 362 7.68 -24.26 27.33
N ASN A 363 7.53 -22.94 27.17
CA ASN A 363 8.42 -21.94 27.76
C ASN A 363 8.39 -21.95 29.29
N TYR A 364 7.28 -22.40 29.88
CA TYR A 364 7.07 -22.45 31.33
C TYR A 364 7.28 -23.85 31.92
N GLY A 365 7.45 -24.87 31.08
CA GLY A 365 7.63 -26.26 31.53
C GLY A 365 6.43 -26.85 32.26
N LYS A 366 5.22 -26.29 32.08
CA LYS A 366 3.97 -26.75 32.70
C LYS A 366 2.80 -26.64 31.73
N THR A 367 1.79 -27.46 31.92
CA THR A 367 0.53 -27.40 31.16
C THR A 367 -0.28 -26.15 31.54
N TYR A 368 -1.13 -25.72 30.63
CA TYR A 368 -2.21 -24.81 30.95
C TYR A 368 -3.43 -25.63 31.38
N ASN A 369 -4.06 -25.24 32.49
CA ASN A 369 -5.09 -26.04 33.14
C ASN A 369 -6.36 -25.20 33.27
N ILE A 370 -7.49 -25.71 32.77
CA ILE A 370 -8.77 -25.00 32.80
C ILE A 370 -9.93 -25.96 33.07
N VAL A 371 -11.05 -25.40 33.51
CA VAL A 371 -12.35 -26.06 33.49
C VAL A 371 -13.07 -25.62 32.23
N LEU A 372 -13.39 -26.57 31.35
CA LEU A 372 -13.94 -26.28 30.03
C LEU A 372 -15.36 -25.69 30.15
N GLY A 373 -15.59 -24.52 29.53
CA GLY A 373 -16.86 -23.79 29.63
C GLY A 373 -17.00 -22.91 30.88
N ALA A 374 -15.92 -22.74 31.65
CA ALA A 374 -15.86 -21.78 32.76
C ALA A 374 -15.41 -20.37 32.32
N ASN A 375 -15.29 -20.10 31.00
CA ASN A 375 -14.83 -18.83 30.43
C ASN A 375 -13.42 -18.42 30.91
N GLN A 376 -12.54 -19.39 31.10
CA GLN A 376 -11.15 -19.16 31.55
C GLN A 376 -10.20 -18.87 30.38
N VAL A 377 -10.61 -19.18 29.15
CA VAL A 377 -9.88 -18.93 27.91
C VAL A 377 -10.80 -18.26 26.89
N VAL A 378 -10.23 -17.80 25.77
CA VAL A 378 -11.02 -17.19 24.70
C VAL A 378 -12.02 -18.20 24.10
N PRO A 379 -13.21 -17.76 23.64
CA PRO A 379 -14.25 -18.65 23.15
C PRO A 379 -13.79 -19.66 22.09
N GLY A 380 -12.95 -19.25 21.13
CA GLY A 380 -12.46 -20.16 20.10
C GLY A 380 -11.52 -21.24 20.62
N MET A 381 -10.83 -20.99 21.74
CA MET A 381 -10.03 -22.01 22.42
C MET A 381 -10.93 -23.01 23.15
N GLU A 382 -12.04 -22.56 23.75
CA GLU A 382 -13.03 -23.48 24.32
C GLU A 382 -13.59 -24.40 23.23
N GLU A 383 -13.98 -23.85 22.07
CA GLU A 383 -14.43 -24.63 20.91
C GLU A 383 -13.38 -25.64 20.43
N GLY A 384 -12.12 -25.22 20.35
CA GLY A 384 -11.03 -26.08 19.89
C GLY A 384 -10.71 -27.24 20.83
N LEU A 385 -10.93 -27.05 22.15
CA LEU A 385 -10.70 -28.06 23.19
C LEU A 385 -11.88 -29.02 23.39
N MET A 386 -13.07 -28.72 22.88
CA MET A 386 -14.24 -29.60 22.94
C MET A 386 -14.03 -30.86 22.11
N ASP A 387 -14.60 -31.99 22.56
CA ASP A 387 -14.56 -33.27 21.86
C ASP A 387 -13.14 -33.81 21.57
N MET A 388 -12.13 -33.37 22.33
CA MET A 388 -10.74 -33.85 22.24
C MET A 388 -10.52 -35.12 23.04
N CYS A 389 -9.69 -36.01 22.51
CA CYS A 389 -9.19 -37.18 23.23
C CYS A 389 -7.82 -36.86 23.86
N VAL A 390 -7.50 -37.45 25.01
CA VAL A 390 -6.16 -37.31 25.61
C VAL A 390 -5.10 -37.81 24.63
N GLY A 391 -4.04 -37.02 24.43
CA GLY A 391 -2.98 -37.21 23.44
C GLY A 391 -3.27 -36.65 22.05
N GLU A 392 -4.51 -36.21 21.77
CA GLU A 392 -4.87 -35.61 20.48
C GLU A 392 -4.17 -34.24 20.30
N LYS A 393 -3.76 -33.95 19.06
CA LYS A 393 -3.23 -32.63 18.68
C LYS A 393 -4.09 -31.98 17.63
N ARG A 394 -4.30 -30.68 17.78
CA ARG A 394 -5.11 -29.85 16.87
C ARG A 394 -4.39 -28.56 16.50
N HIS A 395 -4.63 -28.11 15.29
CA HIS A 395 -4.29 -26.79 14.80
C HIS A 395 -5.58 -25.97 14.72
N LEU A 396 -5.62 -24.85 15.44
CA LEU A 396 -6.77 -23.97 15.54
C LEU A 396 -6.48 -22.63 14.87
N VAL A 397 -7.42 -22.14 14.07
CA VAL A 397 -7.41 -20.75 13.56
C VAL A 397 -8.62 -20.03 14.14
N ILE A 398 -8.35 -19.10 15.06
CA ILE A 398 -9.37 -18.41 15.86
C ILE A 398 -9.54 -16.99 15.31
N PRO A 399 -10.71 -16.61 14.78
CA PRO A 399 -10.98 -15.24 14.35
C PRO A 399 -11.08 -14.31 15.56
N PRO A 400 -10.83 -12.99 15.39
CA PRO A 400 -10.63 -12.10 16.53
C PRO A 400 -11.84 -11.98 17.45
N HIS A 401 -13.07 -12.06 16.92
CA HIS A 401 -14.30 -11.98 17.72
C HIS A 401 -14.52 -13.21 18.63
N LEU A 402 -13.80 -14.31 18.39
CA LEU A 402 -13.70 -15.48 19.27
C LEU A 402 -12.38 -15.52 20.04
N GLY A 403 -11.55 -14.49 19.89
CA GLY A 403 -10.24 -14.28 20.52
C GLY A 403 -10.22 -13.01 21.39
N TYR A 404 -9.25 -12.12 21.13
CA TYR A 404 -9.07 -10.86 21.87
C TYR A 404 -9.76 -9.63 21.24
N GLY A 405 -10.55 -9.84 20.19
CA GLY A 405 -11.35 -8.81 19.53
C GLY A 405 -10.54 -7.69 18.87
N GLU A 406 -11.24 -6.59 18.58
CA GLU A 406 -10.63 -5.40 17.96
C GLU A 406 -9.58 -4.72 18.84
N ARG A 407 -9.65 -4.91 20.17
CA ARG A 407 -8.70 -4.29 21.11
C ARG A 407 -7.36 -5.03 21.16
N GLY A 408 -7.37 -6.35 20.98
CA GLY A 408 -6.18 -7.17 21.19
C GLY A 408 -5.68 -7.11 22.64
N VAL A 409 -4.39 -7.43 22.82
CA VAL A 409 -3.65 -7.35 24.09
C VAL A 409 -2.41 -6.50 23.87
N THR A 410 -2.27 -5.43 24.65
CA THR A 410 -1.16 -4.48 24.53
C THR A 410 0.20 -5.18 24.57
N ASN A 411 1.02 -4.94 23.54
CA ASN A 411 2.36 -5.53 23.35
C ASN A 411 2.43 -7.05 23.12
N GLU A 412 1.31 -7.74 22.98
CA GLU A 412 1.29 -9.19 22.77
C GLU A 412 0.46 -9.56 21.53
N VAL A 413 -0.80 -9.14 21.49
CA VAL A 413 -1.73 -9.49 20.42
C VAL A 413 -2.25 -8.21 19.78
N PRO A 414 -1.96 -7.94 18.50
CA PRO A 414 -2.50 -6.77 17.84
C PRO A 414 -4.04 -6.86 17.72
N GLY A 415 -4.71 -5.71 17.70
CA GLY A 415 -6.16 -5.64 17.49
C GLY A 415 -6.61 -6.34 16.20
N SER A 416 -7.76 -7.01 16.27
CA SER A 416 -8.36 -7.74 15.13
C SER A 416 -7.45 -8.83 14.54
N ALA A 417 -6.51 -9.36 15.31
CA ALA A 417 -5.62 -10.43 14.88
C ALA A 417 -6.30 -11.80 14.84
N VAL A 418 -6.06 -12.54 13.76
CA VAL A 418 -6.38 -13.97 13.69
C VAL A 418 -5.30 -14.73 14.46
N LEU A 419 -5.71 -15.56 15.42
CA LEU A 419 -4.80 -16.34 16.25
C LEU A 419 -4.66 -17.76 15.72
N VAL A 420 -3.45 -18.30 15.81
CA VAL A 420 -3.12 -19.67 15.45
C VAL A 420 -2.63 -20.40 16.68
N PHE A 421 -3.27 -21.53 17.02
CA PHE A 421 -2.85 -22.36 18.14
C PHE A 421 -2.61 -23.81 17.70
N ASP A 422 -1.41 -24.32 17.96
CA ASP A 422 -1.15 -25.75 17.97
C ASP A 422 -1.31 -26.26 19.39
N ILE A 423 -2.32 -27.09 19.64
CA ILE A 423 -2.65 -27.61 20.97
C ILE A 423 -2.47 -29.12 21.05
N GLU A 424 -2.15 -29.60 22.26
CA GLU A 424 -2.04 -31.02 22.62
C GLU A 424 -2.73 -31.24 23.96
N LEU A 425 -3.78 -32.08 23.98
CA LEU A 425 -4.45 -32.44 25.22
C LEU A 425 -3.59 -33.47 25.97
N VAL A 426 -3.15 -33.13 27.18
CA VAL A 426 -2.24 -33.98 27.96
C VAL A 426 -2.99 -34.86 28.94
N ASP A 427 -4.02 -34.31 29.59
CA ASP A 427 -4.78 -34.99 30.62
C ASP A 427 -6.18 -34.38 30.75
N MET A 428 -7.14 -35.18 31.23
CA MET A 428 -8.49 -34.70 31.54
C MET A 428 -9.05 -35.40 32.77
N GLU A 429 -9.73 -34.63 33.62
CA GLU A 429 -10.49 -35.09 34.76
C GLU A 429 -11.95 -34.72 34.53
N GLU A 430 -12.84 -35.72 34.55
CA GLU A 430 -14.26 -35.53 34.23
C GLU A 430 -14.91 -34.49 35.16
N GLY A 431 -15.73 -33.59 34.65
CA GLY A 431 -16.42 -32.58 35.45
C GLY A 431 -17.48 -33.17 36.39
N LEU A 432 -18.01 -32.33 37.28
CA LEU A 432 -19.26 -32.64 37.97
C LEU A 432 -20.46 -32.25 37.10
N PRO A 433 -21.66 -32.83 37.33
CA PRO A 433 -22.88 -32.34 36.71
C PRO A 433 -23.09 -30.84 36.98
N GLU A 434 -23.76 -30.15 36.05
CA GLU A 434 -23.97 -28.71 36.14
C GLU A 434 -24.70 -28.33 37.44
N GLY A 435 -24.16 -27.34 38.16
CA GLY A 435 -24.70 -26.87 39.45
C GLY A 435 -24.17 -27.60 40.68
N TYR A 436 -23.37 -28.66 40.54
CA TYR A 436 -22.80 -29.40 41.68
C TYR A 436 -21.37 -28.97 41.99
N MET A 437 -21.10 -28.74 43.28
CA MET A 437 -19.76 -28.50 43.82
C MET A 437 -19.10 -29.78 44.37
N PHE A 438 -19.93 -30.76 44.73
CA PHE A 438 -19.55 -32.06 45.24
C PHE A 438 -20.58 -33.11 44.81
N ILE A 439 -20.13 -34.32 44.51
CA ILE A 439 -20.99 -35.49 44.32
C ILE A 439 -20.52 -36.65 45.18
N TRP A 440 -21.48 -37.50 45.56
CA TRP A 440 -21.20 -38.80 46.16
C TRP A 440 -21.00 -39.85 45.07
N ASN A 441 -20.01 -40.72 45.24
CA ASN A 441 -19.77 -41.87 44.38
C ASN A 441 -20.48 -43.13 44.89
N ASP A 442 -20.74 -43.20 46.20
CA ASP A 442 -21.39 -44.30 46.90
C ASP A 442 -22.67 -43.83 47.62
N ASP A 443 -23.38 -44.77 48.25
CA ASP A 443 -24.56 -44.46 49.05
C ASP A 443 -24.22 -43.50 50.20
N VAL A 444 -25.07 -42.49 50.36
CA VAL A 444 -24.96 -41.46 51.39
C VAL A 444 -25.38 -42.04 52.75
N ALA A 445 -24.64 -41.72 53.82
CA ALA A 445 -25.01 -42.10 55.16
C ALA A 445 -26.43 -41.61 55.51
N THR A 446 -27.21 -42.44 56.19
CA THR A 446 -28.59 -42.10 56.57
C THR A 446 -28.68 -40.96 57.57
N ASP A 447 -27.59 -40.65 58.28
CA ASP A 447 -27.50 -39.59 59.27
C ASP A 447 -26.15 -38.87 59.16
N LEU A 448 -26.02 -38.09 58.08
CA LEU A 448 -24.83 -37.28 57.77
C LEU A 448 -24.49 -36.29 58.89
N PHE A 449 -25.50 -35.70 59.54
CA PHE A 449 -25.29 -34.70 60.59
C PHE A 449 -24.53 -35.30 61.78
N THR A 450 -24.99 -36.46 62.28
CA THR A 450 -24.34 -37.16 63.40
C THR A 450 -22.94 -37.67 63.05
N GLU A 451 -22.64 -37.94 61.77
CA GLU A 451 -21.28 -38.29 61.35
C GLU A 451 -20.34 -37.08 61.26
N MET A 452 -20.88 -35.90 60.98
CA MET A 452 -20.12 -34.65 60.85
C MET A 452 -19.84 -33.99 62.20
N ASP A 453 -20.81 -33.98 63.12
CA ASP A 453 -20.70 -33.50 64.50
C ASP A 453 -19.84 -34.47 65.34
N LYS A 454 -18.52 -34.26 65.34
CA LYS A 454 -17.56 -35.19 65.96
C LYS A 454 -17.51 -35.02 67.47
N ASP A 455 -17.68 -33.80 67.97
CA ASP A 455 -17.64 -33.50 69.39
C ASP A 455 -19.00 -33.66 70.08
N LYS A 456 -20.06 -33.90 69.30
CA LYS A 456 -21.45 -34.17 69.73
C LYS A 456 -22.07 -32.99 70.45
N ASN A 457 -21.78 -31.78 69.98
CA ASN A 457 -22.28 -30.54 70.54
C ASN A 457 -23.59 -30.04 69.88
N GLU A 458 -24.13 -30.79 68.92
CA GLU A 458 -25.33 -30.47 68.11
C GLU A 458 -25.12 -29.31 67.11
N GLU A 459 -23.88 -28.94 66.81
CA GLU A 459 -23.48 -27.86 65.89
C GLU A 459 -22.26 -28.30 65.05
N VAL A 460 -22.37 -28.29 63.72
CA VAL A 460 -21.21 -28.57 62.85
C VAL A 460 -20.44 -27.28 62.57
N GLU A 461 -19.20 -27.21 63.03
CA GLU A 461 -18.30 -26.09 62.73
C GLU A 461 -17.68 -26.21 61.32
N PRO A 462 -17.16 -25.10 60.73
CA PRO A 462 -16.49 -25.13 59.43
C PRO A 462 -15.32 -26.14 59.37
N SER A 463 -14.64 -26.34 60.50
CA SER A 463 -13.54 -27.30 60.61
C SER A 463 -14.01 -28.74 60.50
N GLU A 464 -15.09 -29.10 61.20
CA GLU A 464 -15.71 -30.43 61.16
C GLU A 464 -16.29 -30.73 59.78
N PHE A 465 -16.99 -29.77 59.19
CA PHE A 465 -17.51 -29.87 57.83
C PHE A 465 -16.38 -30.13 56.82
N THR A 466 -15.29 -29.35 56.92
CA THR A 466 -14.12 -29.50 56.04
C THR A 466 -13.45 -30.85 56.21
N ASP A 467 -13.20 -31.26 57.45
CA ASP A 467 -12.57 -32.55 57.76
C ASP A 467 -13.40 -33.71 57.23
N TYR A 468 -14.73 -33.65 57.38
CA TYR A 468 -15.62 -34.69 56.89
C TYR A 468 -15.61 -34.75 55.36
N ILE A 469 -15.84 -33.64 54.65
CA ILE A 469 -15.87 -33.64 53.18
C ILE A 469 -14.51 -34.09 52.61
N MET A 470 -13.40 -33.60 53.16
CA MET A 470 -12.07 -34.04 52.76
C MET A 470 -11.84 -35.53 53.02
N GLN A 471 -12.35 -36.06 54.12
CA GLN A 471 -12.31 -37.50 54.39
C GLN A 471 -13.08 -38.29 53.32
N GLN A 472 -14.28 -37.87 52.93
CA GLN A 472 -15.06 -38.55 51.89
C GLN A 472 -14.36 -38.51 50.53
N VAL A 473 -13.70 -37.41 50.19
CA VAL A 473 -12.88 -37.29 48.97
C VAL A 473 -11.68 -38.23 49.02
N ASN A 474 -10.94 -38.24 50.14
CA ASN A 474 -9.75 -39.08 50.31
C ASN A 474 -10.07 -40.58 50.34
N GLU A 475 -11.25 -40.96 50.84
CA GLU A 475 -11.74 -42.34 50.84
C GLU A 475 -12.35 -42.74 49.48
N GLY A 476 -12.47 -41.82 48.52
CA GLY A 476 -13.04 -42.07 47.20
C GLY A 476 -14.57 -42.16 47.17
N LYS A 477 -15.23 -41.89 48.31
CA LYS A 477 -16.70 -41.92 48.48
C LYS A 477 -17.40 -40.69 47.90
N GLY A 478 -16.65 -39.62 47.65
CA GLY A 478 -17.16 -38.43 47.00
C GLY A 478 -16.08 -37.70 46.20
N ARG A 479 -16.51 -36.70 45.43
CA ARG A 479 -15.63 -35.96 44.54
C ARG A 479 -16.02 -34.49 44.48
N LEU A 480 -15.03 -33.62 44.68
CA LEU A 480 -15.16 -32.17 44.50
C LEU A 480 -14.99 -31.78 43.04
N ALA A 481 -15.50 -30.60 42.67
CA ALA A 481 -15.29 -30.04 41.33
C ALA A 481 -13.78 -29.89 41.05
N PRO A 482 -13.25 -30.52 39.99
CA PRO A 482 -11.82 -30.46 39.69
C PRO A 482 -11.42 -29.06 39.20
N GLY A 483 -10.15 -28.70 39.37
CA GLY A 483 -9.59 -27.43 38.91
C GLY A 483 -9.80 -26.21 39.80
N PHE A 484 -10.47 -26.38 40.95
CA PHE A 484 -10.65 -25.35 41.96
C PHE A 484 -9.95 -25.72 43.27
N ASP A 485 -9.69 -24.73 44.11
CA ASP A 485 -9.16 -24.95 45.46
C ASP A 485 -10.20 -25.75 46.29
N PRO A 486 -9.88 -26.98 46.74
CA PRO A 486 -10.80 -27.80 47.51
C PRO A 486 -11.36 -27.09 48.75
N TYR A 487 -10.52 -26.34 49.47
CA TYR A 487 -10.95 -25.65 50.69
C TYR A 487 -11.95 -24.54 50.40
N ARG A 488 -11.76 -23.83 49.29
CA ARG A 488 -12.70 -22.77 48.87
C ARG A 488 -14.03 -23.35 48.40
N ILE A 489 -14.02 -24.52 47.76
CA ILE A 489 -15.26 -25.21 47.38
C ILE A 489 -16.02 -25.61 48.66
N ILE A 490 -15.32 -26.21 49.60
CA ILE A 490 -15.90 -26.66 50.88
C ILE A 490 -16.44 -25.48 51.69
N ASP A 491 -15.71 -24.36 51.76
CA ASP A 491 -16.15 -23.13 52.41
C ASP A 491 -17.45 -22.60 51.77
N ASN A 492 -17.51 -22.55 50.43
CA ASN A 492 -18.75 -22.19 49.73
C ASN A 492 -19.88 -23.19 49.99
N MET A 493 -19.60 -24.48 50.10
CA MET A 493 -20.60 -25.50 50.46
C MET A 493 -21.14 -25.26 51.87
N PHE A 494 -20.25 -24.99 52.82
CA PHE A 494 -20.59 -24.65 54.21
C PHE A 494 -21.47 -23.40 54.26
N SER A 495 -21.05 -22.29 53.65
CA SER A 495 -21.82 -21.05 53.65
C SER A 495 -23.18 -21.15 52.95
N ASN A 496 -23.35 -22.08 52.01
CA ASN A 496 -24.67 -22.34 51.40
C ASN A 496 -25.57 -23.19 52.30
N GLN A 497 -24.98 -23.95 53.23
CA GLN A 497 -25.68 -24.83 54.16
C GLN A 497 -26.01 -24.12 55.48
N ASP A 498 -25.14 -23.21 55.95
CA ASP A 498 -25.36 -22.24 57.03
C ASP A 498 -26.37 -21.18 56.52
N ARG A 499 -27.65 -21.37 56.85
CA ARG A 499 -28.75 -20.58 56.25
C ARG A 499 -28.99 -19.29 57.00
N ASP A 500 -28.72 -19.26 58.29
CA ASP A 500 -28.89 -18.07 59.13
C ASP A 500 -27.61 -17.22 59.26
N GLY A 501 -26.47 -17.75 58.80
CA GLY A 501 -25.19 -17.05 58.70
C GLY A 501 -24.51 -16.89 60.06
N ASP A 502 -24.81 -17.76 61.02
CA ASP A 502 -24.24 -17.70 62.37
C ASP A 502 -22.84 -18.34 62.47
N GLY A 503 -22.38 -18.97 61.39
CA GLY A 503 -21.07 -19.61 61.28
C GLY A 503 -21.05 -21.07 61.73
N LYS A 504 -22.22 -21.68 61.93
CA LYS A 504 -22.41 -23.08 62.33
C LYS A 504 -23.52 -23.70 61.48
N ILE A 505 -23.59 -25.02 61.46
CA ILE A 505 -24.71 -25.73 60.81
C ILE A 505 -25.38 -26.61 61.86
N THR A 506 -26.67 -26.39 62.08
CA THR A 506 -27.50 -27.21 62.97
C THR A 506 -28.22 -28.33 62.21
N GLU A 507 -28.75 -29.34 62.92
CA GLU A 507 -29.50 -30.44 62.30
C GLU A 507 -30.72 -29.91 61.51
N ALA A 508 -31.32 -28.81 61.97
CA ALA A 508 -32.45 -28.15 61.31
C ALA A 508 -32.05 -27.59 59.93
N GLU A 509 -30.89 -26.96 59.85
CA GLU A 509 -30.38 -26.38 58.60
C GLU A 509 -29.91 -27.45 57.62
N PHE A 510 -29.42 -28.59 58.13
CA PHE A 510 -28.95 -29.73 57.35
C PHE A 510 -30.08 -30.41 56.55
N ARG A 511 -31.35 -30.28 56.99
CA ARG A 511 -32.53 -30.83 56.29
C ARG A 511 -32.87 -30.03 55.04
N LEU A 512 -33.40 -30.70 54.01
CA LEU A 512 -33.85 -30.03 52.79
C LEU A 512 -34.97 -29.03 53.12
N LYS A 513 -34.98 -27.84 52.48
CA LYS A 513 -36.05 -26.83 52.63
C LYS A 513 -37.46 -27.37 52.39
N ALA A 514 -37.61 -28.51 51.71
CA ALA A 514 -38.90 -29.16 51.46
C ALA A 514 -39.43 -29.98 52.66
N ASP A 515 -38.55 -30.35 53.61
CA ASP A 515 -38.88 -31.14 54.80
C ASP A 515 -39.09 -30.26 56.05
N GLU A 516 -38.89 -28.94 55.92
CA GLU A 516 -39.34 -27.96 56.90
C GLU A 516 -40.87 -27.86 56.82
N VAL A 517 -41.55 -28.47 57.80
CA VAL A 517 -42.99 -28.28 58.02
C VAL A 517 -43.24 -26.78 58.15
N SER A 518 -44.04 -26.23 57.23
CA SER A 518 -44.43 -24.83 57.23
C SER A 518 -44.88 -24.41 58.63
N HIS A 519 -44.12 -23.54 59.27
CA HIS A 519 -44.66 -22.72 60.35
C HIS A 519 -44.55 -21.24 60.00
N ASP A 520 -45.75 -20.75 59.67
CA ASP A 520 -46.27 -19.41 59.81
C ASP A 520 -45.84 -18.36 58.77
N GLU A 521 -46.77 -18.17 57.83
CA GLU A 521 -47.04 -16.87 57.22
C GLU A 521 -47.14 -15.78 58.30
N LEU A 522 -46.31 -14.73 58.19
CA LEU A 522 -46.73 -13.32 58.28
C LEU A 522 -45.60 -12.37 57.86
#